data_AF-A0AAD7SC58-F1
#
_entry.id   AF-A0AAD7SC58-F1
#
_cell.length_a   1.000
_cell.length_b   1.000
_cell.length_c   1.000
_cell.angle_alpha   90.00
_cell.angle_beta   90.00
_cell.angle_gamma   90.00
#
_symmetry.space_group_name_H-M   'P 1'
#
loop_
_entity.id
_entity.type
_entity.pdbx_description
1 polymer ?
#
loop_
_entity_poly.entity_id
_entity_poly.type
_entity_poly.pdbx_seq_one_letter_code
_entity_poly.pdbx_strand_id
1 'polypeptide(L)'
;MVWIQCQTVGLIHTLEQCLNSMQTMEPIHTLEQCLNSMQTVGLIHTLEQCLNSLQTVGLIYTLERCLNSMQTMEPINTLEQCLNSMQTVELIHTLEQCLNSLQTVGLIYTLEQCLNSMQTMEPIHTLEQCLNSMQTVGLIHTLEQCLNSLQTVGLIYTLEQCLNSMQTMEPINTLEQCLNSMQTVELIHTLEQCLNSMQTVGLIYTLEQCLNSMQTVEPIHTLEQCLNNMQTVGLIHTLEQCLNNMQTVGVIHTLEQCLNNMQTVGVIHTLEQCLNSMQTVGLIHTLEQCLNRKSHPAALGN
;
A
#
# COMPACT_ATOMS: atom_id res chain seq x y z
N MET A 1 23.98 -43.49 12.48
CA MET A 1 23.22 -42.66 11.53
C MET A 1 22.34 -43.58 10.73
N VAL A 2 21.08 -43.72 11.12
CA VAL A 2 20.10 -44.48 10.35
C VAL A 2 19.65 -43.56 9.21
N TRP A 3 19.98 -43.94 7.98
CA TRP A 3 19.55 -43.26 6.78
C TRP A 3 18.16 -43.79 6.42
N ILE A 4 17.09 -43.14 6.89
CA ILE A 4 15.73 -43.46 6.42
C ILE A 4 15.42 -42.49 5.27
N GLN A 5 15.61 -42.99 4.06
CA GLN A 5 15.05 -42.39 2.85
C GLN A 5 13.67 -43.00 2.67
N CYS A 6 12.61 -42.19 2.76
CA CYS A 6 11.24 -42.64 2.55
C CYS A 6 10.93 -42.59 1.05
N GLN A 7 11.07 -43.73 0.38
CA GLN A 7 10.49 -43.96 -0.95
C GLN A 7 9.26 -44.83 -0.76
N THR A 8 8.09 -44.24 -0.93
CA THR A 8 6.80 -44.93 -0.79
C THR A 8 6.16 -45.08 -2.16
N VAL A 9 5.46 -46.20 -2.35
CA VAL A 9 4.63 -46.45 -3.53
C VAL A 9 3.20 -46.61 -3.04
N GLY A 10 2.30 -45.73 -3.46
CA GLY A 10 0.90 -45.64 -3.05
C GLY A 10 0.57 -44.51 -2.06
N LEU A 11 -0.74 -44.26 -1.86
CA LEU A 11 -1.31 -43.28 -0.94
C LEU A 11 -0.71 -43.42 0.47
N ILE A 12 -0.16 -42.33 1.01
CA ILE A 12 0.29 -42.28 2.41
C ILE A 12 -0.88 -41.76 3.25
N HIS A 13 -1.48 -42.63 4.06
CA HIS A 13 -2.55 -42.19 4.97
C HIS A 13 -1.98 -41.40 6.16
N THR A 14 -0.93 -41.93 6.81
CA THR A 14 -0.25 -41.23 7.90
C THR A 14 1.21 -41.63 7.92
N LEU A 15 2.09 -40.65 8.06
CA LEU A 15 3.51 -40.86 8.30
C LEU A 15 3.99 -39.89 9.37
N GLU A 16 4.43 -40.41 10.51
CA GLU A 16 4.86 -39.59 11.65
C GLU A 16 6.19 -38.86 11.35
N GLN A 17 7.22 -39.59 10.89
CA GLN A 17 8.55 -39.00 10.74
C GLN A 17 9.28 -39.44 9.47
N CYS A 18 9.90 -38.47 8.80
CA CYS A 18 10.94 -38.68 7.80
C CYS A 18 12.19 -37.86 8.17
N LEU A 19 13.28 -38.56 8.51
CA LEU A 19 14.49 -37.94 9.07
C LEU A 19 15.40 -37.27 8.02
N ASN A 20 15.46 -37.80 6.80
CA ASN A 20 16.44 -37.36 5.79
C ASN A 20 15.77 -36.83 4.52
N SER A 21 15.23 -37.71 3.69
CA SER A 21 14.59 -37.28 2.46
C SER A 21 13.35 -38.10 2.19
N MET A 22 12.30 -37.39 1.78
CA MET A 22 11.09 -37.97 1.23
C MET A 22 10.98 -37.58 -0.23
N GLN A 23 10.75 -38.58 -1.07
CA GLN A 23 10.38 -38.39 -2.46
C GLN A 23 9.12 -39.22 -2.71
N THR A 24 8.04 -38.56 -3.10
CA THR A 24 6.78 -39.23 -3.45
C THR A 24 6.14 -38.58 -4.66
N MET A 25 5.37 -39.36 -5.43
CA MET A 25 4.50 -38.87 -6.50
C MET A 25 3.02 -39.18 -6.19
N GLU A 26 2.73 -39.49 -4.93
CA GLU A 26 1.44 -39.99 -4.47
C GLU A 26 0.84 -39.03 -3.44
N PRO A 27 -0.50 -38.99 -3.31
CA PRO A 27 -1.14 -38.15 -2.31
C PRO A 27 -0.70 -38.53 -0.88
N ILE A 28 -0.58 -37.52 -0.03
CA ILE A 28 -0.32 -37.65 1.40
C ILE A 28 -1.53 -37.08 2.13
N HIS A 29 -2.17 -37.90 2.96
CA HIS A 29 -3.23 -37.39 3.83
C HIS A 29 -2.62 -36.68 5.04
N THR A 30 -1.69 -37.31 5.76
CA THR A 30 -1.04 -36.66 6.92
C THR A 30 0.45 -37.01 6.99
N LEU A 31 1.29 -35.98 7.12
CA LEU A 31 2.71 -36.08 7.47
C LEU A 31 3.00 -35.14 8.64
N GLU A 32 3.41 -35.69 9.79
CA GLU A 32 3.70 -34.85 10.96
C GLU A 32 5.06 -34.16 10.81
N GLN A 33 6.13 -34.89 10.52
CA GLN A 33 7.48 -34.30 10.48
C GLN A 33 8.33 -34.75 9.30
N CYS A 34 8.86 -33.77 8.56
CA CYS A 34 9.99 -33.92 7.65
C CYS A 34 11.15 -33.03 8.07
N LEU A 35 12.29 -33.63 8.44
CA LEU A 35 13.41 -32.91 9.05
C LEU A 35 14.36 -32.23 8.05
N ASN A 36 14.55 -32.79 6.86
CA ASN A 36 15.60 -32.36 5.94
C ASN A 36 15.06 -31.91 4.57
N SER A 37 14.59 -32.84 3.75
CA SER A 37 14.07 -32.46 2.43
C SER A 37 12.86 -33.28 2.05
N MET A 38 11.81 -32.60 1.63
CA MET A 38 10.64 -33.22 1.02
C MET A 38 10.50 -32.74 -0.41
N GLN A 39 10.44 -33.70 -1.33
CA GLN A 39 10.04 -33.48 -2.71
C GLN A 39 8.78 -34.29 -2.96
N THR A 40 7.69 -33.62 -3.32
CA THR A 40 6.44 -34.31 -3.62
C THR A 40 5.85 -33.82 -4.93
N VAL A 41 5.19 -34.72 -5.65
CA VAL A 41 4.28 -34.40 -6.73
C VAL A 41 2.92 -34.97 -6.33
N GLY A 42 1.91 -34.11 -6.20
CA GLY A 42 0.58 -34.51 -5.78
C GLY A 42 0.05 -33.79 -4.54
N LEU A 43 -1.11 -34.24 -4.07
CA LEU A 43 -1.89 -33.57 -3.04
C LEU A 43 -1.36 -33.88 -1.64
N ILE A 44 -1.11 -32.85 -0.84
CA ILE A 44 -0.90 -32.95 0.60
C ILE A 44 -2.14 -32.40 1.30
N HIS A 45 -2.83 -33.23 2.06
CA HIS A 45 -3.95 -32.74 2.88
C HIS A 45 -3.42 -32.02 4.13
N THR A 46 -2.51 -32.63 4.87
CA THR A 46 -1.93 -32.02 6.08
C THR A 46 -0.44 -32.31 6.20
N LEU A 47 0.36 -31.25 6.36
CA LEU A 47 1.76 -31.32 6.75
C LEU A 47 1.98 -30.43 7.98
N GLU A 48 2.31 -31.00 9.13
CA GLU A 48 2.51 -30.20 10.34
C GLU A 48 3.86 -29.48 10.29
N GLN A 49 4.97 -30.21 10.07
CA GLN A 49 6.31 -29.61 10.11
C GLN A 49 7.23 -30.05 8.98
N CYS A 50 7.76 -29.05 8.27
CA CYS A 50 8.93 -29.19 7.41
C CYS A 50 10.06 -28.26 7.91
N LEU A 51 11.17 -28.84 8.36
CA LEU A 51 12.24 -28.06 9.01
C LEU A 51 13.21 -27.38 8.04
N ASN A 52 13.51 -27.99 6.90
CA ASN A 52 14.62 -27.54 6.05
C ASN A 52 14.16 -27.14 4.64
N SER A 53 13.66 -28.08 3.85
CA SER A 53 13.22 -27.79 2.48
C SER A 53 11.97 -28.57 2.11
N LEU A 54 10.96 -27.85 1.63
CA LEU A 54 9.77 -28.40 0.99
C LEU A 54 9.75 -27.93 -0.46
N GLN A 55 9.78 -28.88 -1.39
CA GLN A 55 9.50 -28.64 -2.79
C GLN A 55 8.28 -29.48 -3.16
N THR A 56 7.19 -28.82 -3.56
CA THR A 56 5.97 -29.49 -3.99
C THR A 56 5.56 -29.05 -5.37
N VAL A 57 5.08 -30.00 -6.16
CA VAL A 57 4.28 -29.76 -7.35
C VAL A 57 2.93 -30.41 -7.10
N GLY A 58 2.07 -29.70 -6.38
CA GLY A 58 0.73 -30.16 -6.04
C GLY A 58 0.10 -29.35 -4.90
N LEU A 59 -1.24 -29.41 -4.85
CA LEU A 59 -2.07 -28.71 -3.88
C LEU A 59 -1.71 -29.08 -2.44
N ILE A 60 -1.51 -28.06 -1.60
CA ILE A 60 -1.43 -28.20 -0.14
C ILE A 60 -2.73 -27.65 0.46
N TYR A 61 -3.48 -28.48 1.18
CA TYR A 61 -4.62 -27.99 1.96
C TYR A 61 -4.15 -27.26 3.21
N THR A 62 -3.32 -27.90 4.03
CA THR A 62 -2.86 -27.34 5.30
C THR A 62 -1.37 -27.61 5.49
N LEU A 63 -0.61 -26.54 5.72
CA LEU A 63 0.76 -26.58 6.20
C LEU A 63 0.87 -25.71 7.46
N GLU A 64 1.18 -26.32 8.61
CA GLU A 64 1.31 -25.53 9.84
C GLU A 64 2.66 -24.80 9.85
N ARG A 65 3.78 -25.51 9.63
CA ARG A 65 5.11 -24.88 9.75
C ARG A 65 6.11 -25.30 8.69
N CYS A 66 6.67 -24.30 8.00
CA CYS A 66 7.90 -24.41 7.22
C CYS A 66 8.99 -23.48 7.77
N LEU A 67 10.09 -24.04 8.27
CA LEU A 67 11.11 -23.25 8.96
C LEU A 67 12.12 -22.57 8.04
N ASN A 68 12.53 -23.19 6.94
CA ASN A 68 13.69 -22.73 6.16
C ASN A 68 13.34 -22.32 4.73
N SER A 69 12.93 -23.27 3.90
CA SER A 69 12.60 -22.99 2.50
C SER A 69 11.40 -23.78 2.03
N MET A 70 10.47 -23.07 1.42
CA MET A 70 9.35 -23.66 0.69
C MET A 70 9.34 -23.17 -0.75
N GLN A 71 9.18 -24.10 -1.68
CA GLN A 71 8.87 -23.84 -3.08
C GLN A 71 7.64 -24.66 -3.45
N THR A 72 6.58 -23.99 -3.89
CA THR A 72 5.39 -24.64 -4.47
C THR A 72 5.06 -24.01 -5.82
N MET A 73 4.61 -24.82 -6.77
CA MET A 73 4.11 -24.37 -8.06
C MET A 73 2.58 -24.44 -8.18
N GLU A 74 1.91 -24.83 -7.09
CA GLU A 74 0.48 -25.11 -7.05
C GLU A 74 -0.16 -24.48 -5.80
N PRO A 75 -1.50 -24.37 -5.76
CA PRO A 75 -2.18 -23.62 -4.71
C PRO A 75 -1.90 -24.13 -3.29
N ILE A 76 -1.97 -23.19 -2.34
CA ILE A 76 -2.00 -23.46 -0.90
C ILE A 76 -3.31 -22.90 -0.35
N ASN A 77 -4.12 -23.74 0.31
CA ASN A 77 -5.32 -23.24 0.99
C ASN A 77 -4.94 -22.56 2.31
N THR A 78 -4.15 -23.21 3.16
CA THR A 78 -3.78 -22.65 4.46
C THR A 78 -2.31 -22.91 4.77
N LEU A 79 -1.60 -21.83 5.08
CA LEU A 79 -0.26 -21.86 5.66
C LEU A 79 -0.23 -20.99 6.92
N GLU A 80 0.04 -21.59 8.07
CA GLU A 80 0.13 -20.83 9.33
C GLU A 80 1.48 -20.10 9.42
N GLN A 81 2.60 -20.80 9.27
CA GLN A 81 3.93 -20.21 9.49
C GLN A 81 4.97 -20.58 8.44
N CYS A 82 5.57 -19.55 7.83
CA CYS A 82 6.84 -19.66 7.12
C CYS A 82 7.89 -18.71 7.71
N LEU A 83 9.00 -19.27 8.23
CA LEU A 83 9.98 -18.49 8.98
C LEU A 83 11.06 -17.81 8.12
N ASN A 84 11.52 -18.41 7.03
CA ASN A 84 12.70 -17.94 6.30
C ASN A 84 12.41 -17.52 4.87
N SER A 85 12.10 -18.47 4.00
CA SER A 85 11.85 -18.17 2.59
C SER A 85 10.70 -18.99 2.03
N MET A 86 9.81 -18.30 1.36
CA MET A 86 8.69 -18.88 0.64
C MET A 86 8.68 -18.34 -0.78
N GLN A 87 8.71 -19.27 -1.73
CA GLN A 87 8.48 -18.98 -3.13
C GLN A 87 7.26 -19.77 -3.59
N THR A 88 6.26 -19.07 -4.09
CA THR A 88 5.06 -19.70 -4.62
C THR A 88 4.74 -19.20 -6.01
N VAL A 89 4.18 -20.09 -6.81
CA VAL A 89 3.49 -19.74 -8.05
C VAL A 89 2.06 -20.23 -7.88
N GLU A 90 1.10 -19.37 -8.25
CA GLU A 90 -0.34 -19.50 -8.01
C GLU A 90 -0.88 -19.01 -6.65
N LEU A 91 -2.02 -19.57 -6.24
CA LEU A 91 -2.94 -19.06 -5.26
C LEU A 91 -2.53 -19.43 -3.84
N ILE A 92 -2.54 -18.44 -2.95
CA ILE A 92 -2.54 -18.63 -1.51
C ILE A 92 -3.89 -18.14 -0.98
N HIS A 93 -4.70 -19.03 -0.43
CA HIS A 93 -5.98 -18.60 0.15
C HIS A 93 -5.77 -17.91 1.49
N THR A 94 -5.03 -18.54 2.40
CA THR A 94 -4.68 -17.96 3.71
C THR A 94 -3.21 -18.20 4.03
N LEU A 95 -2.51 -17.12 4.37
CA LEU A 95 -1.19 -17.14 5.00
C LEU A 95 -1.22 -16.29 6.28
N GLU A 96 -1.04 -16.91 7.44
CA GLU A 96 -1.05 -16.16 8.71
C GLU A 96 0.27 -15.42 8.90
N GLN A 97 1.42 -16.11 8.83
CA GLN A 97 2.71 -15.50 9.14
C GLN A 97 3.82 -15.86 8.16
N CYS A 98 4.46 -14.83 7.60
CA CYS A 98 5.75 -14.92 6.93
C CYS A 98 6.79 -13.98 7.57
N LEU A 99 7.82 -14.55 8.19
CA LEU A 99 8.74 -13.73 9.00
C LEU A 99 9.83 -13.04 8.18
N ASN A 100 10.35 -13.65 7.13
CA ASN A 100 11.56 -13.17 6.44
C ASN A 100 11.32 -12.75 4.99
N SER A 101 11.01 -13.70 4.11
CA SER A 101 10.81 -13.41 2.69
C SER A 101 9.67 -14.20 2.10
N LEU A 102 8.71 -13.48 1.53
CA LEU A 102 7.66 -14.03 0.68
C LEU A 102 7.87 -13.50 -0.74
N GLN A 103 8.05 -14.42 -1.68
CA GLN A 103 7.99 -14.12 -3.11
C GLN A 103 6.85 -14.94 -3.71
N THR A 104 5.85 -14.26 -4.25
CA THR A 104 4.75 -14.93 -4.95
C THR A 104 4.58 -14.38 -6.36
N VAL A 105 4.25 -15.28 -7.27
CA VAL A 105 3.70 -14.95 -8.59
C VAL A 105 2.32 -15.59 -8.63
N GLY A 106 1.32 -14.87 -8.13
CA GLY A 106 -0.03 -15.38 -7.98
C GLY A 106 -0.85 -14.65 -6.91
N LEU A 107 -2.15 -14.92 -6.91
CA LEU A 107 -3.14 -14.25 -6.07
C LEU A 107 -3.00 -14.66 -4.59
N ILE A 108 -2.99 -13.67 -3.70
CA ILE A 108 -3.15 -13.87 -2.26
C ILE A 108 -4.56 -13.39 -1.87
N TYR A 109 -5.39 -14.28 -1.31
CA TYR A 109 -6.66 -13.86 -0.74
C TYR A 109 -6.45 -13.15 0.60
N THR A 110 -5.82 -13.83 1.56
CA THR A 110 -5.58 -13.26 2.89
C THR A 110 -4.14 -13.49 3.32
N LEU A 111 -3.47 -12.41 3.71
CA LEU A 111 -2.20 -12.42 4.42
C LEU A 111 -2.32 -11.60 5.70
N GLU A 112 -2.17 -12.23 6.86
CA GLU A 112 -2.25 -11.50 8.13
C GLU A 112 -0.94 -10.74 8.39
N GLN A 113 0.21 -11.42 8.38
CA GLN A 113 1.48 -10.80 8.76
C GLN A 113 2.65 -11.14 7.83
N CYS A 114 3.33 -10.10 7.35
CA CYS A 114 4.66 -10.19 6.76
C CYS A 114 5.65 -9.24 7.46
N LEU A 115 6.67 -9.81 8.12
CA LEU A 115 7.57 -9.01 8.97
C LEU A 115 8.67 -8.27 8.19
N ASN A 116 9.28 -8.89 7.18
CA ASN A 116 10.53 -8.39 6.61
C ASN A 116 10.40 -7.94 5.15
N SER A 117 10.18 -8.88 4.24
CA SER A 117 10.11 -8.56 2.82
C SER A 117 9.03 -9.36 2.13
N MET A 118 8.18 -8.64 1.39
CA MET A 118 7.22 -9.24 0.49
C MET A 118 7.42 -8.69 -0.92
N GLN A 119 7.50 -9.61 -1.88
CA GLN A 119 7.44 -9.30 -3.30
C GLN A 119 6.30 -10.11 -3.92
N THR A 120 5.30 -9.43 -4.46
CA THR A 120 4.17 -10.08 -5.14
C THR A 120 4.04 -9.53 -6.54
N MET A 121 3.88 -10.42 -7.51
CA MET A 121 3.30 -10.10 -8.81
C MET A 121 1.93 -10.76 -8.82
N GLU A 122 0.85 -10.01 -9.07
CA GLU A 122 -0.58 -10.36 -8.99
C GLU A 122 -1.32 -9.80 -7.75
N PRO A 123 -2.67 -9.79 -7.77
CA PRO A 123 -3.47 -9.13 -6.74
C PRO A 123 -3.34 -9.70 -5.33
N ILE A 124 -3.65 -8.84 -4.36
CA ILE A 124 -3.84 -9.17 -2.96
C ILE A 124 -5.24 -8.68 -2.57
N HIS A 125 -6.10 -9.58 -2.08
CA HIS A 125 -7.41 -9.15 -1.58
C HIS A 125 -7.27 -8.46 -0.22
N THR A 126 -6.64 -9.12 0.75
CA THR A 126 -6.48 -8.56 2.09
C THR A 126 -5.06 -8.79 2.59
N LEU A 127 -4.44 -7.70 3.06
CA LEU A 127 -3.21 -7.70 3.84
C LEU A 127 -3.41 -6.90 5.11
N GLU A 128 -3.32 -7.54 6.27
CA GLU A 128 -3.46 -6.83 7.55
C GLU A 128 -2.18 -6.07 7.89
N GLN A 129 -1.02 -6.74 7.93
CA GLN A 129 0.22 -6.11 8.39
C GLN A 129 1.44 -6.44 7.53
N CYS A 130 2.14 -5.38 7.09
CA CYS A 130 3.50 -5.47 6.59
C CYS A 130 4.44 -4.53 7.36
N LEU A 131 5.45 -5.08 8.05
CA LEU A 131 6.28 -4.29 8.95
C LEU A 131 7.47 -3.58 8.29
N ASN A 132 8.10 -4.15 7.27
CA ASN A 132 9.37 -3.63 6.74
C ASN A 132 9.29 -3.17 5.30
N SER A 133 9.17 -4.09 4.35
CA SER A 133 9.16 -3.73 2.94
C SER A 133 8.16 -4.57 2.16
N MET A 134 7.30 -3.87 1.43
CA MET A 134 6.39 -4.45 0.47
C MET A 134 6.67 -3.86 -0.90
N GLN A 135 6.92 -4.75 -1.86
CA GLN A 135 6.93 -4.43 -3.28
C GLN A 135 5.84 -5.25 -3.95
N THR A 136 4.91 -4.59 -4.60
CA THR A 136 3.85 -5.27 -5.34
C THR A 136 3.70 -4.70 -6.74
N VAL A 137 3.39 -5.58 -7.69
CA VAL A 137 2.87 -5.21 -9.00
C VAL A 137 1.53 -5.91 -9.13
N GLY A 138 0.45 -5.13 -9.08
CA GLY A 138 -0.89 -5.68 -9.05
C GLY A 138 -1.84 -4.87 -8.18
N LEU A 139 -3.04 -5.42 -8.02
CA LEU A 139 -4.13 -4.76 -7.34
C LEU A 139 -4.16 -5.13 -5.87
N ILE A 140 -4.23 -4.15 -4.98
CA ILE A 140 -4.50 -4.37 -3.56
C ILE A 140 -5.94 -3.92 -3.29
N HIS A 141 -6.80 -4.83 -2.82
CA HIS A 141 -8.14 -4.43 -2.37
C HIS A 141 -8.08 -3.75 -1.00
N THR A 142 -7.47 -4.41 -0.02
CA THR A 142 -7.36 -3.86 1.34
C THR A 142 -5.96 -4.07 1.88
N LEU A 143 -5.36 -2.99 2.36
CA LEU A 143 -4.15 -2.99 3.19
C LEU A 143 -4.42 -2.20 4.47
N GLU A 144 -4.40 -2.87 5.63
CA GLU A 144 -4.66 -2.17 6.90
C GLU A 144 -3.40 -1.41 7.34
N GLN A 145 -2.24 -2.07 7.44
CA GLN A 145 -1.04 -1.45 7.99
C GLN A 145 0.23 -1.76 7.18
N CYS A 146 0.93 -0.68 6.79
CA CYS A 146 2.31 -0.74 6.34
C CYS A 146 3.21 0.20 7.16
N LEU A 147 4.17 -0.36 7.92
CA LEU A 147 4.94 0.44 8.88
C LEU A 147 6.11 1.20 8.25
N ASN A 148 6.82 0.61 7.29
CA ASN A 148 8.11 1.13 6.82
C ASN A 148 8.10 1.60 5.36
N SER A 149 7.97 0.67 4.41
CA SER A 149 8.02 1.00 2.99
C SER A 149 7.00 0.20 2.20
N LEU A 150 6.11 0.92 1.53
CA LEU A 150 5.23 0.40 0.49
C LEU A 150 5.65 0.97 -0.85
N GLN A 151 6.01 0.08 -1.78
CA GLN A 151 6.18 0.40 -3.18
C GLN A 151 5.20 -0.43 -4.00
N THR A 152 4.27 0.24 -4.67
CA THR A 152 3.29 -0.42 -5.53
C THR A 152 3.35 0.11 -6.96
N VAL A 153 3.21 -0.82 -7.90
CA VAL A 153 2.85 -0.51 -9.29
C VAL A 153 1.52 -1.21 -9.55
N GLY A 154 0.45 -0.57 -9.07
CA GLY A 154 -0.91 -1.03 -9.27
C GLY A 154 -1.91 -0.36 -8.31
N LEU A 155 -3.20 -0.53 -8.63
CA LEU A 155 -4.33 0.11 -7.96
C LEU A 155 -4.43 -0.34 -6.49
N ILE A 156 -4.58 0.62 -5.58
CA ILE A 156 -4.99 0.38 -4.19
C ILE A 156 -6.44 0.84 -4.02
N TYR A 157 -7.35 -0.06 -3.63
CA TYR A 157 -8.71 0.35 -3.26
C TYR A 157 -8.73 1.02 -1.88
N THR A 158 -8.24 0.32 -0.86
CA THR A 158 -8.26 0.84 0.51
C THR A 158 -6.89 0.62 1.16
N LEU A 159 -6.34 1.71 1.70
CA LEU A 159 -5.20 1.69 2.60
C LEU A 159 -5.56 2.47 3.89
N GLU A 160 -5.56 1.80 5.03
CA GLU A 160 -5.88 2.48 6.30
C GLU A 160 -4.67 3.25 6.82
N GLN A 161 -3.51 2.59 6.98
CA GLN A 161 -2.34 3.23 7.60
C GLN A 161 -1.03 2.95 6.87
N CYS A 162 -0.30 4.03 6.55
CA CYS A 162 1.10 3.99 6.17
C CYS A 162 1.94 4.91 7.08
N LEU A 163 2.90 4.34 7.84
CA LEU A 163 3.62 5.12 8.85
C LEU A 163 4.83 5.89 8.30
N ASN A 164 5.59 5.33 7.36
CA ASN A 164 6.90 5.89 6.98
C ASN A 164 6.96 6.39 5.54
N SER A 165 6.95 5.47 4.57
CA SER A 165 7.08 5.84 3.15
C SER A 165 6.15 5.04 2.28
N MET A 166 5.38 5.74 1.48
CA MET A 166 4.60 5.16 0.39
C MET A 166 5.02 5.77 -0.93
N GLN A 167 5.27 4.90 -1.91
CA GLN A 167 5.42 5.26 -3.32
C GLN A 167 4.43 4.43 -4.14
N THR A 168 3.50 5.10 -4.81
CA THR A 168 2.60 4.48 -5.79
C THR A 168 2.71 5.20 -7.13
N MET A 169 2.66 4.43 -8.22
CA MET A 169 2.60 4.98 -9.59
C MET A 169 1.20 4.91 -10.19
N GLU A 170 0.23 4.42 -9.43
CA GLU A 170 -1.13 4.09 -9.89
C GLU A 170 -2.16 4.61 -8.87
N PRO A 171 -3.46 4.61 -9.22
CA PRO A 171 -4.47 5.26 -8.40
C PRO A 171 -4.64 4.66 -7.00
N ILE A 172 -5.10 5.51 -6.08
CA ILE A 172 -5.58 5.13 -4.75
C ILE A 172 -7.02 5.60 -4.64
N ASN A 173 -7.95 4.69 -4.33
CA ASN A 173 -9.34 5.09 -4.10
C ASN A 173 -9.50 5.72 -2.70
N THR A 174 -9.05 5.02 -1.65
CA THR A 174 -9.15 5.51 -0.29
C THR A 174 -7.84 5.32 0.46
N LEU A 175 -7.38 6.41 1.07
CA LEU A 175 -6.31 6.40 2.05
C LEU A 175 -6.74 7.16 3.31
N GLU A 176 -6.80 6.48 4.45
CA GLU A 176 -7.18 7.12 5.71
C GLU A 176 -6.00 7.89 6.30
N GLN A 177 -4.85 7.24 6.52
CA GLN A 177 -3.72 7.85 7.22
C GLN A 177 -2.36 7.59 6.57
N CYS A 178 -1.63 8.67 6.35
CA CYS A 178 -0.20 8.63 6.03
C CYS A 178 0.60 9.56 6.96
N LEU A 179 1.51 9.00 7.77
CA LEU A 179 2.16 9.77 8.83
C LEU A 179 3.41 10.54 8.37
N ASN A 180 4.22 10.01 7.46
CA ASN A 180 5.54 10.58 7.15
C ASN A 180 5.67 11.11 5.72
N SER A 181 5.77 10.21 4.74
CA SER A 181 6.01 10.62 3.36
C SER A 181 5.17 9.82 2.39
N MET A 182 4.49 10.56 1.52
CA MET A 182 3.73 10.00 0.42
C MET A 182 4.21 10.60 -0.88
N GLN A 183 4.52 9.72 -1.83
CA GLN A 183 4.73 10.09 -3.22
C GLN A 183 3.77 9.27 -4.07
N THR A 184 2.97 9.96 -4.86
CA THR A 184 1.97 9.35 -5.73
C THR A 184 2.02 10.01 -7.09
N VAL A 185 1.92 9.17 -8.11
CA VAL A 185 1.68 9.59 -9.48
C VAL A 185 0.30 9.04 -9.85
N GLU A 186 -0.52 9.88 -10.48
CA GLU A 186 -1.95 9.70 -10.76
C GLU A 186 -2.92 10.07 -9.62
N LEU A 187 -4.00 9.30 -9.51
CA LEU A 187 -5.27 9.72 -8.97
C LEU A 187 -5.42 9.29 -7.52
N ILE A 188 -5.81 10.22 -6.65
CA ILE A 188 -6.31 9.94 -5.31
C ILE A 188 -7.79 10.35 -5.25
N HIS A 189 -8.70 9.40 -5.02
CA HIS A 189 -10.10 9.75 -4.81
C HIS A 189 -10.30 10.39 -3.44
N THR A 190 -9.90 9.71 -2.37
CA THR A 190 -10.05 10.20 -1.01
C THR A 190 -8.76 10.01 -0.22
N LEU A 191 -8.29 11.09 0.40
CA LEU A 191 -7.26 11.07 1.43
C LEU A 191 -7.76 11.82 2.66
N GLU A 192 -7.90 11.12 3.79
CA GLU A 192 -8.39 11.76 5.02
C GLU A 192 -7.26 12.52 5.72
N GLN A 193 -6.12 11.88 6.00
CA GLN A 193 -5.04 12.50 6.77
C GLN A 193 -3.65 12.24 6.19
N CYS A 194 -2.92 13.33 5.96
CA CYS A 194 -1.48 13.31 5.75
C CYS A 194 -0.75 14.22 6.73
N LEU A 195 0.08 13.65 7.61
CA LEU A 195 0.66 14.40 8.73
C LEU A 195 1.93 15.20 8.36
N ASN A 196 2.81 14.67 7.52
CA ASN A 196 4.13 15.27 7.30
C ASN A 196 4.34 15.82 5.88
N SER A 197 4.48 14.94 4.89
CA SER A 197 4.79 15.37 3.53
C SER A 197 4.03 14.56 2.50
N MET A 198 3.41 15.27 1.58
CA MET A 198 2.74 14.69 0.42
C MET A 198 3.27 15.36 -0.85
N GLN A 199 3.68 14.53 -1.80
CA GLN A 199 3.99 14.94 -3.16
C GLN A 199 3.12 14.14 -4.11
N THR A 200 2.29 14.84 -4.86
CA THR A 200 1.39 14.21 -5.83
C THR A 200 1.60 14.83 -7.20
N VAL A 201 1.70 13.99 -8.22
CA VAL A 201 1.59 14.40 -9.62
C VAL A 201 0.37 13.70 -10.17
N GLY A 202 -0.77 14.37 -10.13
CA GLY A 202 -2.06 13.79 -10.49
C GLY A 202 -3.26 14.41 -9.78
N LEU A 203 -4.45 13.94 -10.14
CA LEU A 203 -5.73 14.45 -9.64
C LEU A 203 -6.00 14.01 -8.20
N ILE A 204 -6.43 14.95 -7.35
CA ILE A 204 -6.99 14.66 -6.02
C ILE A 204 -8.46 15.05 -6.03
N TYR A 205 -9.38 14.12 -5.76
CA TYR A 205 -10.79 14.48 -5.60
C TYR A 205 -11.06 15.10 -4.24
N THR A 206 -10.70 14.40 -3.17
CA THR A 206 -10.94 14.87 -1.82
C THR A 206 -9.70 14.67 -0.97
N LEU A 207 -9.27 15.75 -0.33
CA LEU A 207 -8.29 15.73 0.75
C LEU A 207 -8.86 16.46 1.96
N GLU A 208 -9.05 15.75 3.08
CA GLU A 208 -9.62 16.38 4.28
C GLU A 208 -8.53 17.15 5.04
N GLN A 209 -7.42 16.50 5.40
CA GLN A 209 -6.40 17.14 6.23
C GLN A 209 -4.97 16.89 5.74
N CYS A 210 -4.23 17.99 5.55
CA CYS A 210 -2.79 17.99 5.43
C CYS A 210 -2.13 18.88 6.50
N LEU A 211 -1.36 18.30 7.41
CA LEU A 211 -0.86 19.02 8.58
C LEU A 211 0.41 19.85 8.31
N ASN A 212 1.36 19.33 7.52
CA ASN A 212 2.70 19.94 7.42
C ASN A 212 3.04 20.49 6.02
N SER A 213 3.14 19.63 5.01
CA SER A 213 3.52 20.07 3.67
C SER A 213 2.83 19.27 2.60
N MET A 214 2.25 19.99 1.64
CA MET A 214 1.71 19.42 0.42
C MET A 214 2.31 20.12 -0.79
N GLN A 215 2.80 19.32 -1.73
CA GLN A 215 3.15 19.75 -3.07
C GLN A 215 2.32 18.94 -4.05
N THR A 216 1.55 19.63 -4.89
CA THR A 216 0.81 18.95 -5.96
C THR A 216 0.95 19.68 -7.29
N VAL A 217 1.04 18.90 -8.35
CA VAL A 217 1.03 19.35 -9.73
C VAL A 217 -0.10 18.61 -10.40
N GLU A 218 -1.31 19.19 -10.38
CA GLU A 218 -2.56 18.80 -11.07
C GLU A 218 -3.81 19.30 -10.30
N PRO A 219 -5.05 19.01 -10.75
CA PRO A 219 -6.23 19.52 -10.07
C PRO A 219 -6.46 18.92 -8.68
N ILE A 220 -7.02 19.74 -7.80
CA ILE A 220 -7.67 19.32 -6.55
C ILE A 220 -9.15 19.72 -6.66
N HIS A 221 -10.08 18.78 -6.50
CA HIS A 221 -11.50 19.13 -6.43
C HIS A 221 -11.82 19.76 -5.07
N THR A 222 -11.57 19.05 -3.98
CA THR A 222 -11.88 19.53 -2.64
C THR A 222 -10.67 19.34 -1.72
N LEU A 223 -10.34 20.42 -1.02
CA LEU A 223 -9.40 20.41 0.09
C LEU A 223 -10.01 21.12 1.28
N GLU A 224 -10.26 20.41 2.37
CA GLU A 224 -10.88 21.00 3.55
C GLU A 224 -9.84 21.77 4.37
N GLN A 225 -8.73 21.13 4.76
CA GLN A 225 -7.76 21.76 5.66
C GLN A 225 -6.31 21.53 5.23
N CYS A 226 -5.58 22.64 5.11
CA CYS A 226 -4.12 22.64 5.08
C CYS A 226 -3.55 23.57 6.17
N LEU A 227 -2.78 22.99 7.08
CA LEU A 227 -2.34 23.70 8.29
C LEU A 227 -1.07 24.54 8.07
N ASN A 228 -0.07 24.01 7.36
CA ASN A 228 1.27 24.61 7.32
C ASN A 228 1.65 25.15 5.94
N ASN A 229 2.07 24.29 5.00
CA ASN A 229 2.55 24.75 3.71
C ASN A 229 1.85 24.00 2.57
N MET A 230 1.27 24.77 1.65
CA MET A 230 0.72 24.26 0.40
C MET A 230 1.41 24.91 -0.79
N GLN A 231 1.85 24.08 -1.72
CA GLN A 231 2.28 24.50 -3.05
C GLN A 231 1.51 23.72 -4.09
N THR A 232 0.76 24.43 -4.92
CA THR A 232 -0.08 23.82 -5.97
C THR A 232 0.18 24.48 -7.31
N VAL A 233 0.36 23.65 -8.34
CA VAL A 233 0.30 24.08 -9.74
C VAL A 233 -0.89 23.39 -10.39
N GLY A 234 -1.93 24.14 -10.74
CA GLY A 234 -3.13 23.57 -11.34
C GLY A 234 -4.42 24.26 -10.92
N LEU A 235 -5.48 23.47 -10.88
CA LEU A 235 -6.83 23.93 -10.57
C LEU A 235 -7.22 23.48 -9.16
N ILE A 236 -7.71 24.38 -8.32
CA ILE A 236 -8.37 24.04 -7.05
C ILE A 236 -9.84 24.42 -7.21
N HIS A 237 -10.76 23.47 -7.10
CA HIS A 237 -12.18 23.80 -7.17
C HIS A 237 -12.66 24.38 -5.83
N THR A 238 -12.38 23.72 -4.72
CA THR A 238 -12.77 24.19 -3.39
C THR A 238 -11.62 24.02 -2.42
N LEU A 239 -11.31 25.09 -1.70
CA LEU A 239 -10.40 25.08 -0.57
C LEU A 239 -11.07 25.80 0.60
N GLU A 240 -11.37 25.05 1.67
CA GLU A 240 -12.08 25.63 2.82
C GLU A 240 -11.11 26.39 3.72
N GLN A 241 -10.02 25.75 4.17
CA GLN A 241 -9.11 26.35 5.14
C GLN A 241 -7.64 26.14 4.77
N CYS A 242 -6.91 27.27 4.72
CA CYS A 242 -5.46 27.27 4.72
C CYS A 242 -4.91 28.20 5.82
N LEU A 243 -4.19 27.63 6.78
CA LEU A 243 -3.83 28.35 8.00
C LEU A 243 -2.56 29.18 7.88
N ASN A 244 -1.50 28.65 7.25
CA ASN A 244 -0.18 29.29 7.25
C ASN A 244 0.24 29.82 5.87
N ASN A 245 0.84 29.01 5.01
CA ASN A 245 1.40 29.47 3.75
C ASN A 245 0.77 28.73 2.57
N MET A 246 0.21 29.48 1.62
CA MET A 246 -0.28 28.97 0.35
C MET A 246 0.45 29.63 -0.79
N GLN A 247 0.94 28.82 -1.72
CA GLN A 247 1.44 29.26 -3.01
C GLN A 247 0.73 28.49 -4.12
N THR A 248 0.02 29.22 -4.98
CA THR A 248 -0.74 28.60 -6.08
C THR A 248 -0.39 29.26 -7.40
N VAL A 249 -0.13 28.43 -8.41
CA VAL A 249 -0.06 28.86 -9.81
C VAL A 249 -1.20 28.18 -10.56
N GLY A 250 -2.19 28.96 -10.98
CA GLY A 250 -3.35 28.45 -11.71
C GLY A 250 -4.67 29.07 -11.25
N VAL A 251 -5.71 28.25 -11.12
CA VAL A 251 -7.08 28.73 -10.86
C VAL A 251 -7.58 28.18 -9.54
N ILE A 252 -8.22 29.04 -8.75
CA ILE A 252 -8.97 28.66 -7.54
C ILE A 252 -10.42 29.08 -7.77
N HIS A 253 -11.39 28.15 -7.77
CA HIS A 253 -12.79 28.54 -7.89
C HIS A 253 -13.32 29.13 -6.58
N THR A 254 -13.18 28.39 -5.48
CA THR A 254 -13.64 28.85 -4.17
C THR A 254 -12.52 28.69 -3.14
N LEU A 255 -12.26 29.78 -2.42
CA LEU A 255 -11.41 29.80 -1.24
C LEU A 255 -12.16 30.47 -0.08
N GLU A 256 -12.50 29.70 0.95
CA GLU A 256 -13.28 30.25 2.07
C GLU A 256 -12.38 30.99 3.06
N GLN A 257 -11.32 30.34 3.56
CA GLN A 257 -10.45 30.93 4.58
C GLN A 257 -8.97 30.74 4.30
N CYS A 258 -8.23 31.85 4.30
CA CYS A 258 -6.78 31.84 4.34
C CYS A 258 -6.24 32.80 5.41
N LEU A 259 -5.54 32.27 6.41
CA LEU A 259 -5.27 33.01 7.65
C LEU A 259 -3.96 33.80 7.71
N ASN A 260 -2.92 33.42 6.97
CA ASN A 260 -1.59 34.04 7.12
C ASN A 260 -1.02 34.58 5.80
N ASN A 261 -0.41 33.73 4.97
CA ASN A 261 0.27 34.15 3.75
C ASN A 261 -0.29 33.43 2.54
N MET A 262 -0.79 34.20 1.58
CA MET A 262 -1.23 33.69 0.28
C MET A 262 -0.46 34.37 -0.85
N GLN A 263 0.09 33.55 -1.74
CA GLN A 263 0.66 34.00 -3.00
C GLN A 263 -0.01 33.24 -4.14
N THR A 264 -0.71 33.95 -5.02
CA THR A 264 -1.38 33.33 -6.17
C THR A 264 -0.94 34.00 -7.45
N VAL A 265 -0.57 33.20 -8.46
CA VAL A 265 -0.40 33.64 -9.84
C VAL A 265 -1.50 32.97 -10.67
N GLY A 266 -2.48 33.76 -11.12
CA GLY A 266 -3.62 33.27 -11.88
C GLY A 266 -4.96 33.84 -11.43
N VAL A 267 -6.01 33.02 -11.36
CA VAL A 267 -7.39 33.48 -11.15
C VAL A 267 -7.97 32.90 -9.87
N ILE A 268 -8.63 33.74 -9.07
CA ILE A 268 -9.50 33.32 -7.98
C ILE A 268 -10.93 33.75 -8.32
N HIS A 269 -11.88 32.83 -8.43
CA HIS A 269 -13.28 33.20 -8.68
C HIS A 269 -13.94 33.77 -7.42
N THR A 270 -13.83 33.08 -6.30
CA THR A 270 -14.42 33.50 -5.03
C THR A 270 -13.40 33.37 -3.90
N LEU A 271 -13.21 34.46 -3.17
CA LEU A 271 -12.45 34.50 -1.92
C LEU A 271 -13.31 35.12 -0.82
N GLU A 272 -13.69 34.34 0.18
CA GLU A 272 -14.53 34.82 1.28
C GLU A 272 -13.70 35.55 2.34
N GLN A 273 -12.68 34.90 2.89
CA GLN A 273 -11.87 35.46 3.97
C GLN A 273 -10.37 35.27 3.72
N CYS A 274 -9.64 36.38 3.76
CA CYS A 274 -8.19 36.35 3.86
C CYS A 274 -7.69 37.29 4.97
N LEU A 275 -6.91 36.74 5.90
CA LEU A 275 -6.29 37.46 7.00
C LEU A 275 -4.77 37.57 6.74
N ASN A 276 -4.20 38.70 7.17
CA ASN A 276 -2.76 39.02 7.19
C ASN A 276 -2.08 39.43 5.87
N SER A 277 -1.76 38.53 4.94
CA SER A 277 -0.93 38.90 3.79
C SER A 277 -1.33 38.14 2.52
N MET A 278 -1.95 38.88 1.60
CA MET A 278 -2.29 38.38 0.27
C MET A 278 -1.52 39.10 -0.83
N GLN A 279 -0.88 38.32 -1.69
CA GLN A 279 -0.29 38.76 -2.95
C GLN A 279 -0.91 37.95 -4.09
N THR A 280 -1.53 38.65 -5.03
CA THR A 280 -2.10 38.03 -6.23
C THR A 280 -1.57 38.72 -7.47
N VAL A 281 -1.02 37.94 -8.39
CA VAL A 281 -0.69 38.37 -9.75
C VAL A 281 -1.71 37.73 -10.68
N GLY A 282 -2.80 38.46 -10.95
CA GLY A 282 -3.91 38.01 -11.78
C GLY A 282 -5.26 38.56 -11.31
N LEU A 283 -6.34 37.83 -11.52
CA LEU A 283 -7.70 38.29 -11.22
C LEU A 283 -8.27 37.65 -9.95
N ILE A 284 -9.07 38.45 -9.23
CA ILE A 284 -10.00 37.97 -8.21
C ILE A 284 -11.38 38.48 -8.65
N HIS A 285 -12.34 37.59 -8.95
CA HIS A 285 -13.67 38.01 -9.41
C HIS A 285 -14.54 38.49 -8.24
N THR A 286 -14.59 37.71 -7.16
CA THR A 286 -15.37 38.00 -5.95
C THR A 286 -14.45 37.97 -4.73
N LEU A 287 -14.48 39.04 -3.94
CA LEU A 287 -13.75 39.17 -2.68
C LEU A 287 -14.68 39.72 -1.61
N GLU A 288 -14.98 38.94 -0.57
CA GLU A 288 -15.85 39.40 0.52
C GLU A 288 -15.07 40.14 1.61
N GLN A 289 -14.07 39.50 2.22
CA GLN A 289 -13.30 40.05 3.31
C GLN A 289 -11.79 39.78 3.14
N CYS A 290 -10.99 40.85 3.15
CA CYS A 290 -9.55 40.73 3.19
C CYS A 290 -8.92 41.82 4.05
N LEU A 291 -8.19 41.42 5.09
CA LEU A 291 -7.43 42.31 5.96
C LEU A 291 -5.95 42.28 5.53
N ASN A 292 -5.36 43.45 5.28
CA ASN A 292 -3.95 43.65 4.88
C ASN A 292 -3.55 43.14 3.47
N ARG A 293 -4.30 43.54 2.43
CA ARG A 293 -3.98 43.25 1.01
C ARG A 293 -2.79 44.07 0.48
N LYS A 294 -1.81 43.42 -0.16
CA LYS A 294 -0.81 44.08 -1.02
C LYS A 294 -1.03 43.63 -2.48
N SER A 295 -1.98 44.26 -3.19
CA SER A 295 -2.20 44.00 -4.62
C SER A 295 -1.29 44.86 -5.49
N HIS A 296 -0.54 44.25 -6.40
CA HIS A 296 0.00 44.98 -7.56
C HIS A 296 -1.12 45.15 -8.60
N PRO A 297 -1.21 46.29 -9.30
CA PRO A 297 -2.31 46.55 -10.24
C PRO A 297 -2.20 45.62 -11.46
N ALA A 298 -3.22 44.79 -11.68
CA ALA A 298 -3.45 44.09 -12.95
C ALA A 298 -4.52 44.85 -13.75
N ALA A 299 -4.29 45.03 -15.04
CA ALA A 299 -5.14 45.79 -15.96
C ALA A 299 -6.59 45.28 -15.95
N LEU A 300 -7.54 46.18 -15.77
CA LEU A 300 -8.96 45.96 -16.00
C LEU A 300 -9.16 45.65 -17.50
N GLY A 301 -9.32 44.37 -17.83
CA GLY A 301 -9.82 43.94 -19.14
C GLY A 301 -11.34 43.87 -19.08
N ASN A 302 -11.99 44.72 -19.88
CA ASN A 302 -13.45 44.81 -20.04
C ASN A 302 -14.12 43.49 -20.40
#